data_AF-A0A1A2ZGG6-F1
#
_entry.id   AF-A0A1A2ZGG6-F1
#
_cell.length_a   1.000
_cell.length_b   1.000
_cell.length_c   1.000
_cell.angle_alpha   90.00
_cell.angle_beta   90.00
_cell.angle_gamma   90.00
#
_symmetry.space_group_name_H-M   'P 1'
#
loop_
_entity.id
_entity.type
_entity.pdbx_description
1 polymer ?
#
loop_
_entity_poly.entity_id
_entity_poly.type
_entity_poly.pdbx_seq_one_letter_code
_entity_poly.pdbx_strand_id
1 'polypeptide(L)' 'MGINPEVFDLGDDDVLRILKPDVTPETEEDVRQAIRQCPRQALSLTE' A
#
# COMPACT_ATOMS: atom_id res chain seq x y z
N MET A 1 9.28 -3.21 -9.58
CA MET A 1 7.87 -2.81 -9.68
C MET A 1 7.32 -2.96 -8.27
N GLY A 2 7.43 -1.90 -7.48
CA GLY A 2 7.18 -1.93 -6.04
C GLY A 2 6.03 -1.02 -5.70
N ILE A 3 5.15 -1.54 -4.84
CA ILE A 3 4.12 -0.77 -4.16
C ILE A 3 4.80 0.36 -3.38
N ASN A 4 4.24 1.56 -3.43
CA ASN A 4 4.87 2.82 -3.04
C ASN A 4 5.64 2.76 -1.70
N PRO A 5 6.99 2.79 -1.70
CA PRO A 5 7.82 2.45 -0.53
C PRO A 5 7.75 3.49 0.60
N GLU A 6 7.25 4.70 0.31
CA GLU A 6 7.02 5.73 1.33
C GLU A 6 5.77 5.47 2.19
N VAL A 7 4.86 4.64 1.70
CA VAL A 7 3.57 4.35 2.35
C VAL A 7 3.52 2.91 2.84
N PHE A 8 4.15 1.99 2.12
CA PHE A 8 4.13 0.57 2.40
C PHE A 8 5.54 0.00 2.45
N ASP A 9 5.80 -0.79 3.47
CA ASP A 9 7.03 -1.56 3.63
C ASP A 9 6.71 -3.03 3.38
N LEU A 10 7.25 -3.60 2.30
CA LEU A 10 7.20 -5.04 2.06
C LEU A 10 8.51 -5.63 2.55
N GLY A 11 8.46 -6.23 3.75
CA GLY A 11 9.63 -6.88 4.34
C GLY A 11 9.90 -8.27 3.76
N ASP A 12 11.08 -8.82 4.06
CA ASP A 12 11.53 -10.14 3.60
C ASP A 12 10.64 -11.32 4.01
N ASP A 13 9.79 -11.15 5.03
CA ASP A 13 8.81 -12.15 5.48
C ASP A 13 7.54 -12.20 4.61
N ASP A 14 7.50 -11.53 3.45
CA ASP A 14 6.30 -11.34 2.62
C ASP A 14 5.15 -10.61 3.35
N VAL A 15 5.47 -9.94 4.47
CA VAL A 15 4.52 -9.16 5.25
C VAL A 15 4.59 -7.70 4.83
N LEU A 16 3.45 -7.18 4.36
CA LEU A 16 3.31 -5.77 4.02
C LEU A 16 2.84 -4.98 5.25
N ARG A 17 3.63 -3.97 5.65
CA ARG A 17 3.32 -3.04 6.74
C ARG A 17 2.98 -1.67 6.18
N ILE A 18 2.02 -1.00 6.79
CA ILE A 18 1.65 0.37 6.44
C ILE A 18 2.52 1.31 7.29
N LEU A 19 3.40 2.08 6.65
CA LEU A 19 4.28 3.06 7.30
C LEU A 19 3.57 4.39 7.56
N LYS A 20 2.66 4.78 6.66
CA LYS A 20 1.83 5.98 6.79
C LYS A 20 0.36 5.60 6.65
N PRO A 21 -0.41 5.57 7.76
CA PRO A 21 -1.84 5.24 7.71
C PRO A 21 -2.68 6.40 7.17
N ASP A 22 -2.15 7.62 7.18
CA ASP A 22 -2.83 8.80 6.67
C ASP A 22 -2.63 8.91 5.15
N VAL A 23 -3.71 8.69 4.40
CA VAL A 23 -3.71 8.80 2.94
C VAL A 23 -3.95 10.26 2.58
N THR A 24 -2.90 10.90 2.07
CA THR A 24 -2.98 12.26 1.54
C THR A 24 -3.43 12.24 0.08
N PRO A 25 -4.01 13.32 -0.47
CA PRO A 25 -4.39 13.38 -1.88
C PRO A 25 -3.22 13.13 -2.84
N GLU A 26 -1.98 13.41 -2.42
CA GLU A 26 -0.76 13.14 -3.19
C GLU A 26 -0.39 11.65 -3.21
N THR A 27 -0.79 10.88 -2.19
CA THR A 27 -0.45 9.45 -2.05
C THR A 27 -1.63 8.52 -2.33
N GLU A 28 -2.84 9.06 -2.52
CA GLU A 28 -4.06 8.28 -2.78
C GLU A 28 -3.94 7.40 -4.03
N GLU A 29 -3.37 7.93 -5.12
CA GLU A 29 -3.20 7.16 -6.36
C GLU A 29 -2.27 5.96 -6.18
N ASP A 30 -1.17 6.18 -5.47
CA ASP A 30 -0.20 5.14 -5.14
C ASP A 30 -0.79 4.07 -4.21
N VAL A 31 -1.56 4.48 -3.21
CA VAL A 31 -2.30 3.58 -2.31
C VAL A 31 -3.32 2.74 -3.09
N ARG A 32 -4.08 3.36 -4.00
CA ARG A 32 -5.01 2.63 -4.86
C ARG A 32 -4.29 1.66 -5.79
N GLN A 33 -3.15 2.06 -6.35
CA GLN A 33 -2.36 1.19 -7.21
C GLN A 33 -1.80 -0.01 -6.42
N ALA A 34 -1.37 0.22 -5.18
CA ALA A 34 -0.92 -0.82 -4.28
C ALA A 34 -1.99 -1.87 -3.99
N ILE A 35 -3.20 -1.41 -3.67
CA ILE A 35 -4.37 -2.28 -3.46
C ILE A 35 -4.65 -3.11 -4.73
N ARG A 36 -4.63 -2.48 -5.91
CA ARG A 36 -4.86 -3.17 -7.19
C ARG A 36 -3.78 -4.19 -7.55
N GLN A 37 -2.53 -3.92 -7.19
CA GLN A 37 -1.41 -4.82 -7.44
C GLN A 37 -1.30 -5.95 -6.43
N CYS A 38 -2.01 -5.87 -5.30
CA CYS A 38 -1.99 -6.91 -4.27
C CYS A 38 -2.74 -8.17 -4.76
N PRO A 39 -2.03 -9.27 -5.10
CA PRO A 39 -2.66 -10.43 -5.76
C PRO A 39 -3.64 -11.18 -4.86
N ARG A 40 -3.57 -10.97 -3.54
CA ARG A 40 -4.43 -11.60 -2.54
C ARG A 40 -5.57 -10.70 -2.06
N GLN A 41 -5.72 -9.49 -2.62
CA GLN A 41 -6.68 -8.48 -2.15
C GLN A 41 -6.59 -8.25 -0.62
N ALA A 42 -5.39 -8.36 -0.05
CA ALA A 42 -5.19 -8.26 1.40
C ALA A 42 -5.34 -6.83 1.93
N LEU A 43 -5.41 -5.84 1.02
CA LEU A 43 -5.54 -4.42 1.33
C LEU A 43 -6.89 -3.90 0.84
N SER A 44 -7.53 -3.04 1.62
CA SER A 44 -8.76 -2.35 1.25
C SER A 44 -8.72 -0.93 1.79
N LEU A 45 -9.16 0.04 0.99
CA LEU A 45 -9.31 1.43 1.41
C LEU A 45 -10.72 1.58 2.01
N THR A 46 -10.81 2.07 3.24
CA THR A 46 -12.08 2.42 3.91
C THR A 46 -12.17 3.93 3.99
N GLU A 47 -13.37 4.47 3.73
CA GLU A 47 -13.70 5.90 3.81
C GLU A 47 -13.83 6.37 5.27
#